data_AF-A0A183INM0-F1
#
_entry.id   AF-A0A183INM0-F1
#
_cell.length_a   1.000
_cell.length_b   1.000
_cell.length_c   1.000
_cell.angle_alpha   90.00
_cell.angle_beta   90.00
_cell.angle_gamma   90.00
#
_symmetry.space_group_name_H-M   'P 1'
#
loop_
_entity.id
_entity.type
_entity.pdbx_description
1 polymer ?
#
loop_
_entity_poly.entity_id
_entity_poly.type
_entity_poly.pdbx_seq_one_letter_code
_entity_poly.pdbx_strand_id
1 'polypeptide(L)'
;MKVAACRTFPAYNFSSTSLVVMCNSSRFFVVNNVSHPKFWQSSIINVFLSLNYDCNVMLVQEMDGIRIYTPKIQEFLCEVEDWTFRVFGIGSLDYGSILLEAFLHFQNKSFKSFEYMHLIENHMNEAIQTCVQAALHSFQRQQQKNLMQAAAYGKLFVPESDSTFFSSACRTLRILNSLRDSHFAMPMTYTEFNALTVPRLIDRLINRSEYPLAIACSNYLRLDPKIGTERILMQWARKLFQDKSRSETDIVSKLENRLSRMPGLYYSSIAEMAMQLGFKELAAKLYDRKCSSLLLSRTMQLYNKLQLVIFSIIAMILDYEADTEKQVFLLLRLGKTEKALANASESQNPELIYSVLLYMQNTVERKTDFSLILREFPVCFKYYKTYLKEENEDMAHCVAEETDDFFNQALFNLKEASDATIFEVNEKLGLLTKTEECFRNAKDEFFQSQAADNVKLLKTQVHLEERFSVPFVECSLRDTVRWLLTNGEQKEAEKLRKEFKISDQQYITVSFCQYWWWTIQAYGDAGYWKELEDFAKTKKSPIGYLPFVEIFCKYDQTALAESLMPKLSQTEKLTALIAMRCYSEAARLAFDQRDVFAMNRIVSLIGSLDRDEFEKVISLRDQLLEKL
;
A
#
# COMPACT_ATOMS: atom_id res chain seq x y z
N MET A 1 49.72 -1.87 2.02
CA MET A 1 48.89 -2.42 0.93
C MET A 1 47.43 -2.08 1.21
N LYS A 2 46.75 -1.37 0.30
CA LYS A 2 45.29 -1.18 0.31
C LYS A 2 44.65 -2.49 -0.14
N VAL A 3 43.83 -3.12 0.69
CA VAL A 3 43.04 -4.30 0.27
C VAL A 3 41.70 -3.80 -0.26
N ALA A 4 41.52 -3.99 -1.57
CA ALA A 4 40.29 -3.77 -2.30
C ALA A 4 39.38 -4.99 -2.13
N ALA A 5 38.14 -4.75 -1.71
CA ALA A 5 36.99 -5.67 -1.70
C ALA A 5 37.10 -6.95 -0.82
N CYS A 6 36.19 -7.08 0.15
CA CYS A 6 35.87 -8.37 0.78
C CYS A 6 34.55 -8.90 0.23
N ARG A 7 34.63 -10.00 -0.54
CA ARG A 7 33.48 -10.84 -0.90
C ARG A 7 33.33 -11.94 0.16
N THR A 8 32.09 -12.19 0.56
CA THR A 8 31.70 -13.42 1.26
C THR A 8 31.83 -14.60 0.30
N PHE A 9 32.50 -15.68 0.71
CA PHE A 9 32.47 -16.94 -0.02
C PHE A 9 31.45 -17.88 0.65
N PRO A 10 30.52 -18.49 -0.11
CA PRO A 10 29.65 -19.51 0.42
C PRO A 10 30.48 -20.76 0.73
N ALA A 11 30.27 -21.32 1.92
CA ALA A 11 30.92 -22.53 2.39
C ALA A 11 30.46 -23.75 1.59
N TYR A 12 31.15 -24.08 0.50
CA TYR A 12 31.18 -25.43 -0.06
C TYR A 12 32.54 -25.64 -0.76
N ASN A 13 33.14 -26.80 -0.48
CA ASN A 13 34.39 -27.34 -1.01
C ASN A 13 35.68 -27.01 -0.23
N PHE A 14 36.11 -28.04 0.51
CA PHE A 14 37.48 -28.24 0.97
C PHE A 14 38.47 -28.15 -0.20
N SER A 15 39.33 -27.14 -0.20
CA SER A 15 40.72 -27.24 -0.66
C SER A 15 41.51 -26.04 -0.16
N SER A 16 42.66 -26.32 0.46
CA SER A 16 43.72 -25.43 0.94
C SER A 16 43.69 -23.98 0.45
N THR A 17 43.13 -23.05 1.25
CA THR A 17 43.39 -21.61 1.14
C THR A 17 43.22 -20.93 2.49
N SER A 18 44.23 -20.16 2.89
CA SER A 18 44.27 -19.27 4.05
C SER A 18 42.98 -18.45 4.23
N LEU A 19 42.31 -18.59 5.38
CA LEU A 19 41.00 -18.01 5.66
C LEU A 19 41.14 -16.72 6.48
N VAL A 20 40.99 -15.57 5.83
CA VAL A 20 41.04 -14.25 6.49
C VAL A 20 39.66 -13.87 7.01
N VAL A 21 39.53 -13.62 8.32
CA VAL A 21 38.26 -13.27 8.98
C VAL A 21 38.35 -11.85 9.54
N MET A 22 37.66 -10.89 8.92
CA MET A 22 37.60 -9.52 9.41
C MET A 22 36.39 -9.29 10.32
N CYS A 23 36.60 -8.92 11.59
CA CYS A 23 35.53 -8.45 12.47
C CYS A 23 35.56 -6.92 12.60
N ASN A 24 34.46 -6.28 12.21
CA ASN A 24 34.07 -4.87 12.37
C ASN A 24 35.19 -3.82 12.24
N SER A 25 35.96 -3.56 13.29
CA SER A 25 36.96 -2.48 13.39
C SER A 25 38.41 -2.95 13.55
N SER A 26 38.63 -4.22 13.94
CA SER A 26 39.96 -4.75 14.26
C SER A 26 40.28 -5.94 13.37
N ARG A 27 41.36 -5.78 12.59
CA ARG A 27 41.81 -6.79 11.62
C ARG A 27 42.38 -7.99 12.37
N PHE A 28 41.56 -9.02 12.55
CA PHE A 28 42.06 -10.34 12.86
C PHE A 28 42.50 -11.01 11.55
N PHE A 29 43.74 -11.49 11.49
CA PHE A 29 44.15 -12.41 10.44
C PHE A 29 44.18 -13.81 11.06
N VAL A 30 43.74 -14.82 10.32
CA VAL A 30 43.98 -16.21 10.68
C VAL A 30 44.63 -16.89 9.49
N VAL A 31 45.79 -17.51 9.71
CA VAL A 31 46.45 -18.35 8.70
C VAL A 31 46.42 -19.77 9.24
N ASN A 32 45.56 -20.60 8.68
CA ASN A 32 45.44 -22.00 9.07
C ASN A 32 46.39 -22.83 8.19
N ASN A 33 47.50 -23.29 8.77
CA ASN A 33 48.16 -24.50 8.30
C ASN A 33 47.78 -25.59 9.31
N VAL A 34 47.33 -26.74 8.80
CA VAL A 34 46.47 -27.75 9.46
C VAL A 34 47.02 -28.36 10.77
N SER A 35 48.18 -27.94 11.27
CA SER A 35 48.71 -28.33 12.58
C SER A 35 48.81 -27.20 13.62
N HIS A 36 48.78 -25.92 13.26
CA HIS A 36 48.96 -24.80 14.20
C HIS A 36 48.30 -23.50 13.68
N PRO A 37 47.06 -23.16 14.08
CA PRO A 37 46.47 -21.87 13.72
C PRO A 37 47.21 -20.73 14.43
N LYS A 38 47.69 -19.73 13.67
CA LYS A 38 48.25 -18.50 14.24
C LYS A 38 47.23 -17.36 14.12
N PHE A 39 46.96 -16.70 15.24
CA PHE A 39 46.08 -15.54 15.32
C PHE A 39 46.91 -14.26 15.24
N TRP A 40 46.44 -13.29 14.46
CA TRP A 40 47.11 -12.01 14.29
C TRP A 40 46.13 -10.90 14.66
N GLN A 41 46.48 -10.06 15.62
CA GLN A 41 45.73 -8.84 15.93
C GLN A 41 46.56 -7.63 15.51
N SER A 42 46.02 -6.80 14.62
CA SER A 42 46.62 -5.52 14.24
C SER A 42 46.07 -4.42 15.15
N SER A 43 46.72 -4.15 16.28
CA SER A 43 46.59 -2.85 16.95
C SER A 43 47.80 -1.97 16.62
N ILE A 44 47.75 -0.67 16.93
CA ILE A 44 48.80 0.35 16.64
C ILE A 44 50.18 -0.08 17.19
N ILE A 45 50.20 -1.00 18.15
CA ILE A 45 51.37 -1.69 18.67
C ILE A 45 51.27 -3.13 18.16
N ASN A 46 52.20 -3.58 17.32
CA ASN A 46 52.25 -4.97 16.81
C ASN A 46 52.41 -5.99 17.95
N VAL A 47 51.33 -6.30 18.67
CA VAL A 47 51.30 -7.32 19.73
C VAL A 47 50.81 -8.62 19.10
N PHE A 48 51.66 -9.63 19.14
CA PHE A 48 51.38 -10.95 18.58
C PHE A 48 50.79 -11.86 19.67
N LEU A 49 49.56 -12.33 19.47
CA LEU A 49 48.96 -13.38 20.31
C LEU A 49 48.94 -14.70 19.54
N SER A 50 49.91 -15.58 19.79
CA SER A 50 49.91 -16.94 19.23
C SER A 50 49.20 -17.90 20.18
N LEU A 51 47.99 -18.34 19.81
CA LEU A 51 47.28 -19.43 20.49
C LEU A 51 47.62 -20.74 19.77
N ASN A 52 48.27 -21.67 20.47
CA ASN A 52 48.64 -22.97 19.93
C ASN A 52 47.64 -24.02 20.39
N TYR A 53 47.11 -24.80 19.46
CA TYR A 53 46.23 -25.94 19.75
C TYR A 53 46.88 -27.23 19.24
N ASP A 54 46.82 -28.28 20.05
CA ASP A 54 47.38 -29.60 19.73
C ASP A 54 46.48 -30.44 18.80
N CYS A 55 45.41 -29.86 18.27
CA CYS A 55 44.38 -30.56 17.50
C CYS A 55 43.84 -29.69 16.36
N ASN A 56 43.18 -30.32 15.39
CA ASN A 56 42.52 -29.61 14.31
C ASN A 56 41.42 -28.71 14.86
N VAL A 57 41.45 -27.44 14.44
CA VAL A 57 40.57 -26.40 14.95
C VAL A 57 39.67 -25.89 13.82
N MET A 58 38.37 -25.79 14.10
CA MET A 58 37.38 -25.19 13.20
C MET A 58 37.08 -23.77 13.66
N LEU A 59 37.08 -22.83 12.72
CA LEU A 59 36.87 -21.42 12.99
C LEU A 59 35.55 -20.96 12.38
N VAL A 60 34.73 -20.27 13.17
CA VAL A 60 33.46 -19.68 12.74
C VAL A 60 33.48 -18.19 13.06
N GLN A 61 33.20 -17.37 12.05
CA GLN A 61 33.07 -15.94 12.21
C GLN A 61 31.72 -15.60 12.83
N GLU A 62 31.73 -14.80 13.89
CA GLU A 62 30.55 -14.21 14.54
C GLU A 62 30.61 -12.68 14.46
N MET A 63 29.57 -12.01 14.96
CA MET A 63 29.39 -10.56 14.79
C MET A 63 30.47 -9.73 15.49
N ASP A 64 30.94 -10.20 16.64
CA ASP A 64 31.83 -9.51 17.56
C ASP A 64 33.12 -10.30 17.86
N GLY A 65 33.36 -11.40 17.16
CA GLY A 65 34.56 -12.20 17.35
C GLY A 65 34.64 -13.46 16.48
N ILE A 66 35.63 -14.29 16.81
CA ILE A 66 35.89 -15.58 16.17
C ILE A 66 35.65 -16.68 17.19
N ARG A 67 34.80 -17.62 16.82
CA ARG A 67 34.56 -18.83 17.60
C ARG A 67 35.45 -19.95 17.14
N ILE A 68 36.08 -20.60 18.11
CA ILE A 68 37.10 -21.61 17.92
C ILE A 68 36.56 -22.92 18.48
N TYR A 69 36.38 -23.90 17.61
CA TYR A 69 35.94 -25.23 17.98
C TYR A 69 37.11 -26.21 17.91
N THR A 70 37.44 -26.79 19.05
CA THR A 70 38.27 -27.99 19.14
C THR A 70 37.37 -29.19 19.44
N PRO A 71 37.84 -30.44 19.28
CA PRO A 71 37.05 -31.62 19.64
C PRO A 71 36.59 -31.69 21.10
N LYS A 72 37.19 -30.89 22.00
CA LYS A 72 36.92 -30.92 23.45
C LYS A 72 36.44 -29.58 24.02
N ILE A 73 36.82 -28.46 23.42
CA ILE A 73 36.64 -27.13 23.98
C ILE A 73 36.09 -26.19 22.90
N GLN A 74 35.15 -25.36 23.32
CA GLN A 74 34.67 -24.22 22.55
C GLN A 74 35.22 -22.95 23.18
N GLU A 75 35.99 -22.18 22.42
CA GLU A 75 36.57 -20.91 22.86
C GLU A 75 36.03 -19.78 21.99
N PHE A 76 35.96 -18.58 22.56
CA PHE A 76 35.49 -17.39 21.87
C PHE A 76 36.53 -16.29 22.02
N LEU A 77 37.05 -15.82 20.88
CA LEU A 77 38.04 -14.76 20.80
C LEU A 77 37.35 -13.50 20.29
N CYS A 78 37.25 -12.49 21.14
CA CYS A 78 36.73 -11.17 20.79
C CYS A 78 37.71 -10.07 21.18
N GLU A 79 37.56 -8.92 20.55
CA GLU A 79 38.15 -7.69 21.05
C GLU A 79 37.52 -7.32 22.39
N VAL A 80 38.30 -6.73 23.29
CA VAL A 80 37.79 -6.23 24.56
C VAL A 80 36.97 -4.98 24.29
N GLU A 81 35.68 -5.05 24.61
CA GLU A 81 34.74 -3.94 24.45
C GLU A 81 35.17 -2.68 25.22
N ASP A 82 34.90 -1.51 24.63
CA ASP A 82 35.28 -0.20 25.17
C ASP A 82 34.82 -0.02 26.62
N TRP A 83 33.59 -0.42 26.94
CA TRP A 83 33.05 -0.32 28.30
C TRP A 83 33.86 -1.11 29.33
N THR A 84 34.34 -2.29 28.95
CA THR A 84 35.17 -3.13 29.82
C THR A 84 36.56 -2.55 29.96
N PHE A 85 37.11 -2.00 28.87
CA PHE A 85 38.38 -1.29 28.88
C PHE A 85 38.34 -0.02 29.75
N ARG A 86 37.25 0.76 29.71
CA ARG A 86 37.04 1.93 30.57
C ARG A 86 37.05 1.58 32.05
N VAL A 87 36.55 0.41 32.45
CA VAL A 87 36.50 0.03 33.87
C VAL A 87 37.77 -0.68 34.34
N PHE A 88 38.34 -1.58 33.54
CA PHE A 88 39.49 -2.41 33.95
C PHE A 88 40.82 -2.00 33.32
N GLY A 89 40.83 -0.95 32.50
CA GLY A 89 42.03 -0.41 31.87
C GLY A 89 43.05 0.03 32.93
N ILE A 90 44.32 -0.26 32.67
CA ILE A 90 45.40 0.08 33.60
C ILE A 90 45.48 1.62 33.70
N GLY A 91 45.28 2.15 34.90
CA GLY A 91 45.27 3.60 35.14
C GLY A 91 44.05 4.31 34.57
N SER A 92 42.93 3.60 34.37
CA SER A 92 41.70 4.24 33.89
C SER A 92 41.18 5.28 34.89
N LEU A 93 40.91 6.48 34.38
CA LEU A 93 40.32 7.60 35.13
C LEU A 93 38.81 7.73 34.89
N ASP A 94 38.18 6.74 34.24
CA ASP A 94 36.74 6.76 34.00
C ASP A 94 35.94 6.60 35.29
N TYR A 95 34.78 7.26 35.35
CA TYR A 95 33.89 7.24 36.53
C TYR A 95 33.44 5.82 36.92
N GLY A 96 33.29 4.92 35.95
CA GLY A 96 32.96 3.51 36.21
C GLY A 96 34.08 2.75 36.95
N SER A 97 35.35 3.04 36.64
CA SER A 97 36.51 2.47 37.35
C SER A 97 36.55 2.94 38.80
N ILE A 98 36.40 4.26 39.00
CA ILE A 98 36.43 4.88 40.33
C ILE A 98 35.26 4.36 41.20
N LEU A 99 34.07 4.15 40.61
CA LEU A 99 32.93 3.58 41.33
C LEU A 99 33.18 2.13 41.77
N LEU A 100 33.84 1.33 40.93
CA LEU A 100 34.23 -0.04 41.28
C LEU A 100 35.27 -0.03 42.41
N GLU A 101 36.26 0.85 42.36
CA GLU A 101 37.26 1.01 43.43
C GLU A 101 36.63 1.48 44.75
N ALA A 102 35.70 2.45 44.69
CA ALA A 102 34.93 2.91 45.83
C ALA A 102 34.18 1.74 46.50
N PHE A 103 33.55 0.88 45.69
CA PHE A 103 32.86 -0.30 46.17
C PHE A 103 33.79 -1.34 46.79
N LEU A 104 34.97 -1.60 46.20
CA LEU A 104 35.96 -2.51 46.76
C LEU A 104 36.51 -1.99 48.10
N HIS A 105 36.78 -0.69 48.22
CA HIS A 105 37.16 -0.08 49.49
C HIS A 105 36.04 -0.11 50.53
N PHE A 106 34.78 0.02 50.10
CA PHE A 106 33.62 -0.13 50.97
C PHE A 106 33.50 -1.57 51.50
N GLN A 107 33.68 -2.59 50.65
CA GLN A 107 33.74 -3.99 51.10
C GLN A 107 34.85 -4.22 52.13
N ASN A 108 35.99 -3.54 51.96
CA ASN A 108 37.12 -3.57 52.89
C ASN A 108 36.93 -2.66 54.14
N LYS A 109 35.76 -2.03 54.32
CA LYS A 109 35.44 -1.10 55.42
C LYS A 109 36.41 0.08 55.56
N SER A 110 36.97 0.55 54.45
CA SER A 110 37.93 1.64 54.40
C SER A 110 37.24 2.99 54.15
N PHE A 111 37.63 4.05 54.87
CA PHE A 111 37.10 5.41 54.70
C PHE A 111 37.30 5.96 53.28
N LYS A 112 38.35 5.52 52.57
CA LYS A 112 38.64 5.91 51.18
C LYS A 112 37.46 5.75 50.22
N SER A 113 36.52 4.85 50.50
CA SER A 113 35.31 4.71 49.67
C SER A 113 34.50 6.00 49.58
N PHE A 114 34.48 6.81 50.65
CA PHE A 114 33.76 8.07 50.70
C PHE A 114 34.46 9.17 49.90
N GLU A 115 35.80 9.20 49.90
CA GLU A 115 36.59 10.11 49.08
C GLU A 115 36.33 9.86 47.59
N TYR A 116 36.40 8.60 47.16
CA TYR A 116 36.10 8.22 45.78
C TYR A 116 34.64 8.51 45.39
N MET A 117 33.70 8.39 46.34
CA MET A 117 32.30 8.73 46.09
C MET A 117 32.11 10.23 45.82
N HIS A 118 32.75 11.09 46.60
CA HIS A 118 32.69 12.54 46.37
C HIS A 118 33.29 12.98 45.03
N LEU A 119 34.31 12.26 44.53
CA LEU A 119 34.88 12.55 43.22
C LEU A 119 33.89 12.34 42.06
N ILE A 120 32.89 11.45 42.24
CA ILE A 120 31.95 11.04 41.18
C ILE A 120 30.55 11.65 41.37
N GLU A 121 30.29 12.40 42.45
CA GLU A 121 28.96 12.86 42.85
C GLU A 121 28.12 13.46 41.70
N ASN A 122 28.75 14.27 40.84
CA ASN A 122 28.10 14.91 39.68
C ASN A 122 27.88 13.97 38.47
N HIS A 123 28.62 12.86 38.37
CA HIS A 123 28.62 11.91 37.24
C HIS A 123 28.17 10.48 37.62
N MET A 124 27.44 10.34 38.74
CA MET A 124 27.03 9.03 39.27
C MET A 124 26.20 8.21 38.28
N ASN A 125 25.30 8.84 37.53
CA ASN A 125 24.49 8.13 36.53
C ASN A 125 25.34 7.50 35.42
N GLU A 126 26.36 8.22 34.94
CA GLU A 126 27.29 7.74 33.92
C GLU A 126 28.19 6.60 34.46
N ALA A 127 28.63 6.72 35.71
CA ALA A 127 29.39 5.67 36.39
C ALA A 127 28.58 4.37 36.54
N ILE A 128 27.31 4.48 36.97
CA ILE A 128 26.39 3.35 37.09
C ILE A 128 26.15 2.70 35.73
N GLN A 129 25.87 3.49 34.69
CA GLN A 129 25.67 2.97 33.33
C GLN A 129 26.91 2.25 32.82
N THR A 130 28.09 2.83 33.00
CA THR A 130 29.38 2.23 32.58
C THR A 130 29.62 0.89 33.28
N CYS A 131 29.39 0.80 34.60
CA CYS A 131 29.50 -0.46 35.35
C CYS A 131 28.49 -1.52 34.87
N VAL A 132 27.24 -1.14 34.61
CA VAL A 132 26.21 -2.08 34.15
C VAL A 132 26.52 -2.57 32.72
N GLN A 133 26.96 -1.69 31.82
CA GLN A 133 27.37 -2.08 30.47
C GLN A 133 28.60 -2.99 30.50
N ALA A 134 29.64 -2.63 31.27
CA ALA A 134 30.81 -3.49 31.46
C ALA A 134 30.42 -4.88 32.01
N ALA A 135 29.44 -4.94 32.91
CA ALA A 135 28.93 -6.22 33.43
C ALA A 135 28.27 -7.07 32.34
N LEU A 136 27.47 -6.46 31.44
CA LEU A 136 26.78 -7.16 30.34
C LEU A 136 27.76 -7.81 29.36
N HIS A 137 28.85 -7.12 29.02
CA HIS A 137 29.88 -7.61 28.11
C HIS A 137 30.89 -8.57 28.78
N SER A 138 30.95 -8.60 30.11
CA SER A 138 31.84 -9.52 30.86
C SER A 138 31.33 -10.98 30.81
N PHE A 139 32.25 -11.94 30.69
CA PHE A 139 31.95 -13.38 30.76
C PHE A 139 32.13 -13.97 32.16
N GLN A 140 33.01 -13.39 32.99
CA GLN A 140 33.32 -13.93 34.31
C GLN A 140 32.24 -13.57 35.33
N ARG A 141 31.63 -14.59 35.95
CA ARG A 141 30.55 -14.43 36.93
C ARG A 141 30.94 -13.57 38.13
N GLN A 142 32.20 -13.63 38.57
CA GLN A 142 32.68 -12.82 39.70
C GLN A 142 32.79 -11.33 39.35
N GLN A 143 33.34 -11.01 38.18
CA GLN A 143 33.44 -9.62 37.70
C GLN A 143 32.05 -9.01 37.51
N GLN A 144 31.13 -9.75 36.87
CA GLN A 144 29.73 -9.32 36.73
C GLN A 144 29.08 -9.00 38.08
N LYS A 145 29.27 -9.85 39.10
CA LYS A 145 28.74 -9.61 40.45
C LYS A 145 29.31 -8.34 41.07
N ASN A 146 30.64 -8.17 41.01
CA ASN A 146 31.30 -7.00 41.58
C ASN A 146 30.82 -5.71 40.90
N LEU A 147 30.73 -5.68 39.57
CA LEU A 147 30.25 -4.53 38.80
C LEU A 147 28.78 -4.20 39.09
N MET A 148 27.92 -5.21 39.15
CA MET A 148 26.50 -5.01 39.46
C MET A 148 26.27 -4.57 40.92
N GLN A 149 27.12 -5.03 41.85
CA GLN A 149 27.07 -4.55 43.24
C GLN A 149 27.61 -3.13 43.37
N ALA A 150 28.68 -2.76 42.63
CA ALA A 150 29.16 -1.39 42.57
C ALA A 150 28.11 -0.44 41.99
N ALA A 151 27.41 -0.85 40.93
CA ALA A 151 26.27 -0.11 40.38
C ALA A 151 25.10 0.02 41.38
N ALA A 152 24.80 -1.06 42.13
CA ALA A 152 23.78 -1.01 43.20
C ALA A 152 24.19 -0.08 44.34
N TYR A 153 25.48 -0.03 44.67
CA TYR A 153 26.04 0.88 45.67
C TYR A 153 25.90 2.34 45.21
N GLY A 154 26.26 2.65 43.96
CA GLY A 154 26.09 4.00 43.40
C GLY A 154 24.63 4.45 43.36
N LYS A 155 23.70 3.52 43.09
CA LYS A 155 22.26 3.80 43.06
C LYS A 155 21.71 4.32 44.38
N LEU A 156 22.30 3.95 45.52
CA LEU A 156 21.86 4.44 46.84
C LEU A 156 21.97 5.96 46.99
N PHE A 157 22.87 6.58 46.22
CA PHE A 157 23.14 8.02 46.28
C PHE A 157 22.36 8.82 45.23
N VAL A 158 21.61 8.16 44.33
CA VAL A 158 20.82 8.81 43.29
C VAL A 158 19.33 8.52 43.47
N PRO A 159 18.56 9.44 44.11
CA PRO A 159 17.14 9.22 44.41
C PRO A 159 16.24 9.19 43.15
N GLU A 160 16.64 9.82 42.04
CA GLU A 160 15.85 9.92 40.80
C GLU A 160 16.30 8.97 39.67
N SER A 161 16.92 7.83 39.99
CA SER A 161 17.47 6.94 38.96
C SER A 161 16.45 5.96 38.34
N ASP A 162 16.44 5.88 37.01
CA ASP A 162 15.67 4.90 36.24
C ASP A 162 16.10 3.46 36.57
N SER A 163 15.38 2.84 37.50
CA SER A 163 15.64 1.47 37.96
C SER A 163 15.39 0.38 36.91
N THR A 164 14.74 0.76 35.80
CA THR A 164 14.34 -0.12 34.70
C THR A 164 15.57 -0.77 34.05
N PHE A 165 16.58 0.03 33.69
CA PHE A 165 17.80 -0.42 33.04
C PHE A 165 18.62 -1.40 33.90
N PHE A 166 18.78 -1.09 35.20
CA PHE A 166 19.46 -2.00 36.12
C PHE A 166 18.71 -3.34 36.27
N SER A 167 17.38 -3.28 36.35
CA SER A 167 16.55 -4.48 36.51
C SER A 167 16.52 -5.35 35.25
N SER A 168 16.52 -4.75 34.06
CA SER A 168 16.60 -5.45 32.78
C SER A 168 17.97 -6.08 32.60
N ALA A 169 19.06 -5.36 32.92
CA ALA A 169 20.41 -5.90 32.89
C ALA A 169 20.57 -7.14 33.80
N CYS A 170 20.01 -7.12 35.02
CA CYS A 170 20.01 -8.29 35.90
C CYS A 170 19.30 -9.50 35.27
N ARG A 171 18.16 -9.30 34.60
CA ARG A 171 17.40 -10.36 33.92
C ARG A 171 18.21 -10.92 32.74
N THR A 172 18.80 -10.04 31.93
CA THR A 172 19.63 -10.41 30.78
C THR A 172 20.86 -11.19 31.22
N LEU A 173 21.58 -10.74 32.27
CA LEU A 173 22.75 -11.44 32.80
C LEU A 173 22.42 -12.84 33.31
N ARG A 174 21.27 -13.03 33.98
CA ARG A 174 20.82 -14.36 34.41
C ARG A 174 20.63 -15.29 33.21
N ILE A 175 20.00 -14.80 32.14
CA ILE A 175 19.75 -15.59 30.94
C ILE A 175 21.05 -15.91 30.21
N LEU A 176 21.92 -14.91 30.00
CA LEU A 176 23.23 -15.11 29.38
C LEU A 176 24.09 -16.12 30.17
N ASN A 177 24.11 -16.02 31.50
CA ASN A 177 24.86 -16.95 32.34
C ASN A 177 24.30 -18.37 32.31
N SER A 178 22.98 -18.53 32.19
CA SER A 178 22.37 -19.85 31.98
C SER A 178 22.73 -20.42 30.61
N LEU A 179 22.71 -19.61 29.54
CA LEU A 179 23.07 -20.05 28.19
C LEU A 179 24.55 -20.40 28.04
N ARG A 180 25.41 -19.65 28.74
CA ARG A 180 26.86 -19.89 28.81
C ARG A 180 27.24 -21.10 29.66
N ASP A 181 26.29 -21.72 30.36
CA ASP A 181 26.60 -22.91 31.13
C ASP A 181 26.98 -24.08 30.20
N SER A 182 27.97 -24.87 30.63
CA SER A 182 28.56 -25.92 29.80
C SER A 182 27.55 -26.99 29.39
N HIS A 183 26.44 -27.11 30.13
CA HIS A 183 25.36 -28.05 29.84
C HIS A 183 24.60 -27.71 28.55
N PHE A 184 24.42 -26.41 28.26
CA PHE A 184 23.59 -25.98 27.13
C PHE A 184 24.39 -25.75 25.84
N ALA A 185 25.71 -25.56 25.96
CA ALA A 185 26.66 -25.37 24.85
C ALA A 185 26.23 -24.27 23.85
N MET A 186 25.60 -23.20 24.35
CA MET A 186 25.23 -22.02 23.58
C MET A 186 25.80 -20.76 24.25
N PRO A 187 27.13 -20.64 24.40
CA PRO A 187 27.71 -19.41 24.89
C PRO A 187 27.38 -18.31 23.88
N MET A 188 26.77 -17.23 24.37
CA MET A 188 26.45 -16.07 23.55
C MET A 188 26.97 -14.80 24.21
N THR A 189 27.38 -13.86 23.38
CA THR A 189 27.75 -12.52 23.81
C THR A 189 26.50 -11.67 24.00
N TYR A 190 26.67 -10.50 24.63
CA TYR A 190 25.56 -9.56 24.79
C TYR A 190 25.15 -8.91 23.46
N THR A 191 26.11 -8.66 22.56
CA THR A 191 25.85 -8.09 21.23
C THR A 191 25.08 -9.09 20.37
N GLU A 192 25.45 -10.37 20.40
CA GLU A 192 24.74 -11.46 19.73
C GLU A 192 23.32 -11.62 20.27
N PHE A 193 23.14 -11.52 21.58
CA PHE A 193 21.83 -11.60 22.21
C PHE A 193 20.91 -10.47 21.74
N ASN A 194 21.42 -9.24 21.67
CA ASN A 194 20.67 -8.10 21.15
C ASN A 194 20.34 -8.26 19.66
N ALA A 195 21.29 -8.74 18.84
CA ALA A 195 21.08 -8.95 17.41
C ALA A 195 20.12 -10.11 17.10
N LEU A 196 20.16 -11.19 17.89
CA LEU A 196 19.31 -12.35 17.70
C LEU A 196 17.85 -12.05 18.03
N THR A 197 17.58 -11.17 18.99
CA THR A 197 16.27 -10.90 19.60
C THR A 197 15.71 -12.07 20.42
N VAL A 198 14.90 -11.75 21.43
CA VAL A 198 14.34 -12.71 22.40
C VAL A 198 13.48 -13.82 21.76
N PRO A 199 12.59 -13.55 20.79
CA PRO A 199 11.76 -14.61 20.19
C PRO A 199 12.60 -15.65 19.43
N ARG A 200 13.63 -15.23 18.70
CA ARG A 200 14.51 -16.16 17.97
C ARG A 200 15.38 -16.98 18.90
N LEU A 201 15.78 -16.42 20.05
CA LEU A 201 16.43 -17.20 21.11
C LEU A 201 15.51 -18.33 21.59
N ILE A 202 14.23 -18.03 21.84
CA ILE A 202 13.24 -19.06 22.21
C ILE A 202 13.13 -20.12 21.13
N ASP A 203 13.07 -19.74 19.85
CA ASP A 203 13.04 -20.70 18.74
C ASP A 203 14.29 -21.60 18.69
N ARG A 204 15.48 -21.05 18.93
CA ARG A 204 16.71 -21.85 19.03
C ARG A 204 16.66 -22.83 20.20
N LEU A 205 16.14 -22.41 21.35
CA LEU A 205 15.99 -23.29 22.52
C LEU A 205 14.97 -24.39 22.28
N ILE A 206 13.86 -24.09 21.61
CA ILE A 206 12.86 -25.10 21.24
C ILE A 206 13.45 -26.10 20.24
N ASN A 207 14.19 -25.66 19.23
CA ASN A 207 14.86 -26.55 18.28
C ASN A 207 15.84 -27.51 18.96
N ARG A 208 16.53 -27.04 20.02
CA ARG A 208 17.41 -27.87 20.86
C ARG A 208 16.65 -28.72 21.88
N SER A 209 15.34 -28.57 21.97
CA SER A 209 14.45 -29.28 22.91
C SER A 209 14.68 -28.94 24.39
N GLU A 210 15.26 -27.78 24.66
CA GLU A 210 15.51 -27.25 26.00
C GLU A 210 14.33 -26.39 26.48
N TYR A 211 13.16 -27.02 26.58
CA TYR A 211 11.90 -26.36 26.97
C TYR A 211 11.92 -25.73 28.38
N PRO A 212 12.52 -26.37 29.42
CA PRO A 212 12.54 -25.79 30.77
C PRO A 212 13.31 -24.46 30.82
N LEU A 213 14.43 -24.38 30.11
CA LEU A 213 15.22 -23.16 30.00
C LEU A 213 14.45 -22.07 29.23
N ALA A 214 13.79 -22.44 28.13
CA ALA A 214 12.97 -21.50 27.35
C ALA A 214 11.83 -20.89 28.19
N ILE A 215 11.13 -21.70 29.00
CA ILE A 215 10.08 -21.21 29.91
C ILE A 215 10.67 -20.29 30.98
N ALA A 216 11.80 -20.67 31.58
CA ALA A 216 12.48 -19.83 32.56
C ALA A 216 12.88 -18.48 31.96
N CYS A 217 13.48 -18.46 30.76
CA CYS A 217 13.81 -17.24 30.02
C CYS A 217 12.58 -16.38 29.73
N SER A 218 11.48 -16.98 29.28
CA SER A 218 10.21 -16.27 29.02
C SER A 218 9.66 -15.60 30.29
N ASN A 219 9.68 -16.31 31.41
CA ASN A 219 9.21 -15.80 32.70
C ASN A 219 10.10 -14.67 33.23
N TYR A 220 11.42 -14.80 33.10
CA TYR A 220 12.36 -13.76 33.54
C TYR A 220 12.27 -12.48 32.70
N LEU A 221 12.01 -12.60 31.39
CA LEU A 221 11.83 -11.45 30.50
C LEU A 221 10.43 -10.86 30.55
N ARG A 222 9.48 -11.51 31.25
CA ARG A 222 8.07 -11.10 31.35
C ARG A 222 7.43 -10.92 29.97
N LEU A 223 7.70 -11.86 29.06
CA LEU A 223 7.07 -11.88 27.76
C LEU A 223 5.58 -12.21 27.88
N ASP A 224 4.79 -11.74 26.92
CA ASP A 224 3.39 -12.13 26.83
C ASP A 224 3.26 -13.66 26.76
N PRO A 225 2.33 -14.25 27.54
CA PRO A 225 2.19 -15.70 27.65
C PRO A 225 1.93 -16.36 26.30
N LYS A 226 1.25 -15.66 25.37
CA LYS A 226 0.99 -16.12 23.99
C LYS A 226 2.27 -16.32 23.18
N ILE A 227 3.20 -15.37 23.26
CA ILE A 227 4.44 -15.37 22.47
C ILE A 227 5.49 -16.29 23.11
N GLY A 228 5.50 -16.37 24.43
CA GLY A 228 6.45 -17.16 25.21
C GLY A 228 5.91 -18.54 25.59
N THR A 229 5.29 -18.62 26.76
CA THR A 229 4.97 -19.88 27.44
C THR A 229 4.02 -20.79 26.66
N GLU A 230 2.99 -20.22 26.01
CA GLU A 230 2.01 -20.96 25.20
C GLU A 230 2.68 -21.63 24.01
N ARG A 231 3.44 -20.86 23.23
CA ARG A 231 4.15 -21.34 22.06
C ARG A 231 5.14 -22.45 22.42
N ILE A 232 5.91 -22.27 23.49
CA ILE A 232 6.89 -23.27 23.95
C ILE A 232 6.19 -24.56 24.35
N LEU A 233 5.09 -24.48 25.11
CA LEU A 233 4.31 -25.64 25.53
C LEU A 233 3.65 -26.36 24.35
N MET A 234 3.16 -25.63 23.36
CA MET A 234 2.59 -26.20 22.14
C MET A 234 3.62 -26.98 21.33
N GLN A 235 4.82 -26.43 21.14
CA GLN A 235 5.88 -27.13 20.43
C GLN A 235 6.45 -28.31 21.23
N TRP A 236 6.49 -28.21 22.56
CA TRP A 236 6.82 -29.34 23.44
C TRP A 236 5.79 -30.47 23.32
N ALA A 237 4.49 -30.14 23.41
CA ALA A 237 3.40 -31.10 23.27
C ALA A 237 3.45 -31.79 21.90
N ARG A 238 3.70 -31.02 20.83
CA ARG A 238 3.89 -31.57 19.48
C ARG A 238 5.00 -32.62 19.43
N LYS A 239 6.17 -32.30 19.98
CA LYS A 239 7.30 -33.23 20.03
C LYS A 239 6.99 -34.46 20.88
N LEU A 240 6.27 -34.28 21.99
CA LEU A 240 5.84 -35.35 22.88
C LEU A 240 4.88 -36.32 22.16
N PHE A 241 3.94 -35.82 21.35
CA PHE A 241 3.00 -36.64 20.58
C PHE A 241 3.67 -37.36 19.39
N GLN A 242 4.77 -36.82 18.84
CA GLN A 242 5.51 -37.44 17.74
C GLN A 242 6.48 -38.55 18.19
N ASP A 243 6.75 -38.66 19.50
CA ASP A 243 7.63 -39.68 20.05
C ASP A 243 6.93 -41.05 20.11
N LYS A 244 7.14 -41.87 19.07
CA LYS A 244 6.54 -43.21 18.92
C LYS A 244 6.97 -44.22 19.99
N SER A 245 7.94 -43.89 20.83
CA SER A 245 8.46 -44.80 21.87
C SER A 245 7.61 -44.84 23.15
N ARG A 246 6.66 -43.92 23.30
CA ARG A 246 5.90 -43.73 24.55
C ARG A 246 4.46 -44.22 24.44
N SER A 247 3.94 -44.78 25.53
CA SER A 247 2.52 -45.13 25.64
C SER A 247 1.65 -43.89 25.85
N GLU A 248 0.41 -43.94 25.35
CA GLU A 248 -0.54 -42.83 25.48
C GLU A 248 -0.83 -42.43 26.94
N THR A 249 -0.77 -43.39 27.87
CA THR A 249 -0.97 -43.15 29.31
C THR A 249 0.19 -42.41 29.97
N ASP A 250 1.44 -42.68 29.56
CA ASP A 250 2.62 -41.95 30.04
C ASP A 250 2.61 -40.49 29.54
N ILE A 251 2.17 -40.28 28.29
CA ILE A 251 2.02 -38.94 27.69
C ILE A 251 1.01 -38.09 28.49
N VAL A 252 -0.16 -38.66 28.83
CA VAL A 252 -1.18 -38.00 29.66
C VAL A 252 -0.61 -37.59 31.01
N SER A 253 0.03 -38.52 31.73
CA SER A 253 0.51 -38.26 33.08
C SER A 253 1.59 -37.16 33.12
N LYS A 254 2.46 -37.09 32.11
CA LYS A 254 3.48 -36.04 31.98
C LYS A 254 2.87 -34.69 31.61
N LEU A 255 1.87 -34.67 30.74
CA LEU A 255 1.12 -33.46 30.40
C LEU A 255 0.39 -32.93 31.64
N GLU A 256 -0.34 -33.78 32.36
CA GLU A 256 -1.09 -33.41 33.56
C GLU A 256 -0.19 -32.91 34.69
N ASN A 257 0.93 -33.58 34.97
CA ASN A 257 1.91 -33.15 35.98
C ASN A 257 2.56 -31.79 35.66
N ARG A 258 2.56 -31.36 34.39
CA ARG A 258 3.13 -30.07 33.97
C ARG A 258 2.07 -28.99 33.84
N LEU A 259 0.90 -29.32 33.30
CA LEU A 259 -0.24 -28.40 33.16
C LEU A 259 -0.89 -28.08 34.51
N SER A 260 -0.90 -29.01 35.47
CA SER A 260 -1.35 -28.74 36.85
C SER A 260 -0.50 -27.68 37.56
N ARG A 261 0.79 -27.59 37.21
CA ARG A 261 1.71 -26.57 37.75
C ARG A 261 1.55 -25.21 37.09
N MET A 262 0.83 -25.12 35.97
CA MET A 262 0.63 -23.91 35.18
C MET A 262 -0.83 -23.77 34.73
N PRO A 263 -1.74 -23.23 35.57
CA PRO A 263 -3.14 -23.07 35.22
C PRO A 263 -3.31 -22.01 34.10
N GLY A 264 -4.02 -22.37 33.03
CA GLY A 264 -4.34 -21.45 31.93
C GLY A 264 -5.02 -22.13 30.74
N LEU A 265 -5.39 -21.33 29.73
CA LEU A 265 -6.22 -21.67 28.55
C LEU A 265 -5.60 -22.72 27.58
N TYR A 266 -4.55 -23.41 27.99
CA TYR A 266 -3.65 -24.23 27.16
C TYR A 266 -4.26 -25.56 26.71
N TYR A 267 -5.26 -26.08 27.44
CA TYR A 267 -5.84 -27.40 27.19
C TYR A 267 -6.55 -27.50 25.84
N SER A 268 -7.17 -26.41 25.34
CA SER A 268 -7.88 -26.42 24.04
C SER A 268 -6.93 -26.60 22.88
N SER A 269 -5.89 -25.77 22.81
CA SER A 269 -4.95 -25.80 21.69
C SER A 269 -4.14 -27.10 21.67
N ILE A 270 -3.80 -27.65 22.84
CA ILE A 270 -3.14 -28.97 22.95
C ILE A 270 -4.10 -30.09 22.50
N ALA A 271 -5.39 -30.00 22.84
CA ALA A 271 -6.38 -31.00 22.42
C ALA A 271 -6.64 -30.95 20.90
N GLU A 272 -6.70 -29.76 20.29
CA GLU A 272 -6.77 -29.59 18.83
C GLU A 272 -5.58 -30.23 18.12
N MET A 273 -4.37 -30.01 18.65
CA MET A 273 -3.16 -30.63 18.13
C MET A 273 -3.19 -32.17 18.26
N ALA A 274 -3.68 -32.69 19.39
CA ALA A 274 -3.86 -34.12 19.59
C ALA A 274 -4.87 -34.72 18.59
N MET A 275 -5.95 -34.01 18.27
CA MET A 275 -6.90 -34.41 17.23
C MET A 275 -6.25 -34.46 15.84
N GLN A 276 -5.47 -33.45 15.47
CA GLN A 276 -4.77 -33.39 14.18
C GLN A 276 -3.75 -34.52 14.00
N LEU A 277 -3.12 -34.96 15.08
CA LEU A 277 -2.17 -36.08 15.08
C LEU A 277 -2.85 -37.45 15.19
N GLY A 278 -4.18 -37.51 15.27
CA GLY A 278 -4.97 -38.75 15.29
C GLY A 278 -5.24 -39.34 16.67
N PHE A 279 -4.81 -38.70 17.75
CA PHE A 279 -5.02 -39.15 19.14
C PHE A 279 -6.41 -38.73 19.67
N LYS A 280 -7.47 -39.32 19.11
CA LYS A 280 -8.87 -38.93 19.38
C LYS A 280 -9.31 -39.18 20.82
N GLU A 281 -8.94 -40.31 21.41
CA GLU A 281 -9.29 -40.64 22.81
C GLU A 281 -8.59 -39.74 23.83
N LEU A 282 -7.36 -39.34 23.49
CA LEU A 282 -6.56 -38.41 24.29
C LEU A 282 -7.13 -36.99 24.26
N ALA A 283 -7.51 -36.52 23.07
CA ALA A 283 -8.15 -35.23 22.89
C ALA A 283 -9.47 -35.16 23.67
N ALA A 284 -10.30 -36.20 23.59
CA ALA A 284 -11.55 -36.29 24.36
C ALA A 284 -11.29 -36.22 25.88
N LYS A 285 -10.31 -36.97 26.39
CA LYS A 285 -9.90 -36.92 27.81
C LYS A 285 -9.42 -35.52 28.23
N LEU A 286 -8.69 -34.81 27.37
CA LEU A 286 -8.23 -33.43 27.64
C LEU A 286 -9.38 -32.42 27.62
N TYR A 287 -10.36 -32.57 26.72
CA TYR A 287 -11.56 -31.73 26.66
C TYR A 287 -12.48 -31.95 27.88
N ASP A 288 -12.74 -33.20 28.26
CA ASP A 288 -13.59 -33.54 29.42
C ASP A 288 -12.99 -33.03 30.74
N ARG A 289 -11.66 -33.04 30.85
CA ARG A 289 -10.93 -32.56 32.04
C ARG A 289 -10.87 -31.03 32.13
N LYS A 290 -10.86 -30.30 31.00
CA LYS A 290 -11.03 -28.83 30.96
C LYS A 290 -12.36 -28.41 31.58
N CYS A 291 -13.42 -29.18 31.36
CA CYS A 291 -14.75 -28.96 31.93
C CYS A 291 -14.84 -29.25 33.44
N SER A 292 -13.92 -30.05 33.99
CA SER A 292 -13.97 -30.48 35.39
C SER A 292 -13.19 -29.58 36.36
N SER A 293 -12.17 -28.85 35.89
CA SER A 293 -11.25 -28.09 36.75
C SER A 293 -11.61 -26.61 36.93
N LEU A 294 -12.55 -26.07 36.15
CA LEU A 294 -13.00 -24.70 36.30
C LEU A 294 -14.47 -24.71 36.72
N LEU A 295 -14.73 -24.07 37.86
CA LEU A 295 -16.03 -23.70 38.44
C LEU A 295 -16.99 -22.92 37.49
N LEU A 296 -16.78 -22.99 36.17
CA LEU A 296 -17.53 -22.25 35.15
C LEU A 296 -18.81 -22.94 34.66
N SER A 297 -19.09 -24.23 34.89
CA SER A 297 -20.35 -24.79 34.36
C SER A 297 -21.59 -24.21 35.04
N ARG A 298 -21.52 -23.99 36.35
CA ARG A 298 -22.58 -23.33 37.13
C ARG A 298 -22.62 -21.82 36.93
N THR A 299 -21.45 -21.16 36.83
CA THR A 299 -21.40 -19.72 36.64
C THR A 299 -21.57 -19.29 35.18
N MET A 300 -21.22 -20.06 34.15
CA MET A 300 -21.51 -19.75 32.73
C MET A 300 -22.96 -20.03 32.33
N GLN A 301 -23.65 -21.02 32.91
CA GLN A 301 -25.08 -21.15 32.68
C GLN A 301 -25.85 -19.98 33.30
N LEU A 302 -25.42 -19.50 34.46
CA LEU A 302 -25.94 -18.29 35.08
C LEU A 302 -25.48 -17.04 34.33
N TYR A 303 -24.23 -16.92 33.89
CA TYR A 303 -23.70 -15.75 33.18
C TYR A 303 -24.26 -15.66 31.77
N ASN A 304 -24.40 -16.74 31.00
CA ASN A 304 -25.07 -16.68 29.70
C ASN A 304 -26.58 -16.42 29.81
N LYS A 305 -27.26 -16.94 30.85
CA LYS A 305 -28.66 -16.56 31.12
C LYS A 305 -28.78 -15.11 31.61
N LEU A 306 -27.94 -14.68 32.53
CA LEU A 306 -27.88 -13.29 33.00
C LEU A 306 -27.46 -12.34 31.88
N GLN A 307 -26.56 -12.75 30.99
CA GLN A 307 -26.05 -11.93 29.90
C GLN A 307 -27.12 -11.80 28.80
N LEU A 308 -27.90 -12.85 28.51
CA LEU A 308 -29.10 -12.72 27.65
C LEU A 308 -30.19 -11.83 28.27
N VAL A 309 -30.41 -11.93 29.59
CA VAL A 309 -31.39 -11.10 30.31
C VAL A 309 -30.91 -9.64 30.47
N ILE A 310 -29.63 -9.42 30.73
CA ILE A 310 -28.98 -8.11 30.78
C ILE A 310 -28.96 -7.51 29.37
N PHE A 311 -28.69 -8.29 28.32
CA PHE A 311 -28.77 -7.80 26.94
C PHE A 311 -30.21 -7.48 26.49
N SER A 312 -31.23 -8.19 27.00
CA SER A 312 -32.63 -7.80 26.77
C SER A 312 -33.01 -6.54 27.53
N ILE A 313 -32.53 -6.37 28.76
CA ILE A 313 -32.78 -5.17 29.58
C ILE A 313 -32.03 -3.95 29.01
N ILE A 314 -30.77 -4.10 28.58
CA ILE A 314 -29.99 -3.04 27.92
C ILE A 314 -30.67 -2.63 26.61
N ALA A 315 -31.18 -3.57 25.82
CA ALA A 315 -31.93 -3.23 24.62
C ALA A 315 -33.24 -2.47 24.90
N MET A 316 -33.86 -2.70 26.07
CA MET A 316 -35.06 -1.99 26.52
C MET A 316 -34.75 -0.61 27.12
N ILE A 317 -33.58 -0.46 27.75
CA ILE A 317 -33.06 0.84 28.24
C ILE A 317 -32.56 1.71 27.08
N LEU A 318 -32.05 1.09 26.01
CA LEU A 318 -31.56 1.80 24.82
C LEU A 318 -32.65 2.61 24.11
N ASP A 319 -33.91 2.18 24.17
CA ASP A 319 -35.04 2.92 23.60
C ASP A 319 -35.30 4.26 24.33
N TYR A 320 -34.71 4.44 25.53
CA TYR A 320 -34.77 5.67 26.33
C TYR A 320 -33.49 6.51 26.29
N GLU A 321 -32.43 6.05 25.60
CA GLU A 321 -31.18 6.80 25.49
C GLU A 321 -31.32 7.91 24.44
N ALA A 322 -31.16 9.17 24.88
CA ALA A 322 -31.41 10.35 24.05
C ALA A 322 -30.33 10.61 22.98
N ASP A 323 -29.17 9.98 23.11
CA ASP A 323 -28.01 10.17 22.23
C ASP A 323 -27.93 9.04 21.20
N THR A 324 -28.27 9.37 19.95
CA THR A 324 -28.38 8.42 18.84
C THR A 324 -27.03 7.78 18.47
N GLU A 325 -25.92 8.49 18.65
CA GLU A 325 -24.57 7.97 18.36
C GLU A 325 -24.20 6.83 19.32
N LYS A 326 -24.37 7.06 20.63
CA LYS A 326 -24.12 6.03 21.66
C LYS A 326 -25.05 4.85 21.50
N GLN A 327 -26.33 5.12 21.21
CA GLN A 327 -27.34 4.09 20.97
C GLN A 327 -26.94 3.18 19.81
N VAL A 328 -26.51 3.74 18.67
CA VAL A 328 -26.06 2.98 17.49
C VAL A 328 -24.81 2.14 17.80
N PHE A 329 -23.79 2.71 18.45
CA PHE A 329 -22.57 1.96 18.79
C PHE A 329 -22.84 0.82 19.80
N LEU A 330 -23.75 1.04 20.76
CA LEU A 330 -24.17 0.00 21.69
C LEU A 330 -24.94 -1.10 20.97
N LEU A 331 -25.86 -0.77 20.05
CA LEU A 331 -26.56 -1.73 19.19
C LEU A 331 -25.58 -2.59 18.37
N LEU A 332 -24.54 -2.01 17.80
CA LEU A 332 -23.50 -2.74 17.07
C LEU A 332 -22.74 -3.72 17.96
N ARG A 333 -22.38 -3.30 19.18
CA ARG A 333 -21.71 -4.15 20.17
C ARG A 333 -22.61 -5.29 20.70
N LEU A 334 -23.93 -5.08 20.67
CA LEU A 334 -24.95 -6.08 20.99
C LEU A 334 -25.24 -7.05 19.82
N GLY A 335 -24.65 -6.83 18.65
CA GLY A 335 -24.87 -7.63 17.44
C GLY A 335 -26.24 -7.41 16.78
N LYS A 336 -26.98 -6.36 17.15
CA LYS A 336 -28.29 -6.01 16.54
C LYS A 336 -28.08 -5.01 15.41
N THR A 337 -27.53 -5.48 14.29
CA THR A 337 -27.13 -4.66 13.14
C THR A 337 -28.31 -3.99 12.41
N GLU A 338 -29.43 -4.68 12.23
CA GLU A 338 -30.64 -4.13 11.57
C GLU A 338 -31.23 -2.92 12.32
N LYS A 339 -31.31 -3.00 13.65
CA LYS A 339 -31.76 -1.87 14.48
C LYS A 339 -30.75 -0.72 14.49
N ALA A 340 -29.45 -1.04 14.47
CA ALA A 340 -28.40 -0.03 14.36
C ALA A 340 -28.53 0.76 13.04
N LEU A 341 -28.80 0.06 11.94
CA LEU A 341 -29.06 0.66 10.62
C LEU A 341 -30.32 1.53 10.63
N ALA A 342 -31.41 1.04 11.21
CA ALA A 342 -32.66 1.81 11.33
C ALA A 342 -32.41 3.14 12.07
N ASN A 343 -31.81 3.09 13.26
CA ASN A 343 -31.55 4.29 14.06
C ASN A 343 -30.53 5.23 13.39
N ALA A 344 -29.51 4.67 12.73
CA ALA A 344 -28.57 5.48 11.93
C ALA A 344 -29.27 6.16 10.75
N SER A 345 -30.21 5.48 10.09
CA SER A 345 -30.99 6.05 8.99
C SER A 345 -31.92 7.17 9.46
N GLU A 346 -32.53 7.02 10.64
CA GLU A 346 -33.37 8.04 11.27
C GLU A 346 -32.55 9.26 11.71
N SER A 347 -31.29 9.05 12.13
CA SER A 347 -30.39 10.14 12.53
C SER A 347 -29.97 11.05 11.37
N GLN A 348 -30.08 10.57 10.12
CA GLN A 348 -29.62 11.25 8.89
C GLN A 348 -28.15 11.72 8.92
N ASN A 349 -27.35 11.26 9.89
CA ASN A 349 -25.93 11.61 9.98
C ASN A 349 -25.12 10.66 9.07
N PRO A 350 -24.44 11.17 8.03
CA PRO A 350 -23.65 10.33 7.13
C PRO A 350 -22.53 9.58 7.84
N GLU A 351 -21.90 10.16 8.87
CA GLU A 351 -20.80 9.52 9.61
C GLU A 351 -21.27 8.27 10.37
N LEU A 352 -22.43 8.36 11.04
CA LEU A 352 -23.03 7.21 11.75
C LEU A 352 -23.45 6.12 10.77
N ILE A 353 -24.04 6.50 9.63
CA ILE A 353 -24.43 5.56 8.57
C ILE A 353 -23.18 4.83 8.05
N TYR A 354 -22.10 5.56 7.73
CA TYR A 354 -20.85 4.94 7.28
C TYR A 354 -20.21 4.05 8.35
N SER A 355 -20.24 4.44 9.63
CA SER A 355 -19.70 3.59 10.70
C SER A 355 -20.43 2.23 10.82
N VAL A 356 -21.76 2.23 10.63
CA VAL A 356 -22.57 1.01 10.67
C VAL A 356 -22.30 0.17 9.42
N LEU A 357 -22.25 0.79 8.24
CA LEU A 357 -21.97 0.10 6.97
C LEU A 357 -20.59 -0.58 6.99
N LEU A 358 -19.54 0.12 7.44
CA LEU A 358 -18.19 -0.42 7.56
C LEU A 358 -18.08 -1.55 8.59
N TYR A 359 -18.80 -1.42 9.72
CA TYR A 359 -18.86 -2.50 10.71
C TYR A 359 -19.54 -3.74 10.13
N MET A 360 -20.64 -3.58 9.41
CA MET A 360 -21.35 -4.69 8.78
C MET A 360 -20.54 -5.37 7.66
N GLN A 361 -19.82 -4.60 6.84
CA GLN A 361 -18.94 -5.14 5.80
C GLN A 361 -17.84 -6.04 6.37
N ASN A 362 -17.33 -5.74 7.57
CA ASN A 362 -16.29 -6.54 8.22
C ASN A 362 -16.83 -7.72 9.04
N THR A 363 -18.11 -7.70 9.42
CA THR A 363 -18.71 -8.71 10.30
C THR A 363 -19.53 -9.76 9.54
N VAL A 364 -20.11 -9.40 8.40
CA VAL A 364 -20.94 -10.32 7.61
C VAL A 364 -20.06 -11.12 6.65
N GLU A 365 -20.00 -12.44 6.84
CA GLU A 365 -19.16 -13.35 6.05
C GLU A 365 -19.62 -13.49 4.58
N ARG A 366 -20.90 -13.25 4.27
CA ARG A 366 -21.49 -13.32 2.92
C ARG A 366 -21.98 -11.96 2.43
N LYS A 367 -21.38 -11.49 1.34
CA LYS A 367 -21.71 -10.18 0.73
C LYS A 367 -23.16 -10.07 0.22
N THR A 368 -23.75 -11.18 -0.23
CA THR A 368 -25.15 -11.25 -0.68
C THR A 368 -26.15 -11.01 0.46
N ASP A 369 -25.84 -11.49 1.66
CA ASP A 369 -26.71 -11.31 2.82
C ASP A 369 -26.69 -9.84 3.28
N PHE A 370 -25.55 -9.18 3.09
CA PHE A 370 -25.39 -7.75 3.34
C PHE A 370 -26.19 -6.88 2.35
N SER A 371 -26.15 -7.18 1.04
CA SER A 371 -26.91 -6.42 0.04
C SER A 371 -28.43 -6.59 0.20
N LEU A 372 -28.89 -7.79 0.60
CA LEU A 372 -30.29 -8.05 0.93
C LEU A 372 -30.79 -7.23 2.12
N ILE A 373 -30.02 -7.17 3.22
CA ILE A 373 -30.39 -6.37 4.41
C ILE A 373 -30.45 -4.89 4.05
N LEU A 374 -29.51 -4.39 3.25
CA LEU A 374 -29.49 -2.98 2.85
C LEU A 374 -30.65 -2.59 1.92
N ARG A 375 -31.25 -3.54 1.18
CA ARG A 375 -32.42 -3.28 0.33
C ARG A 375 -33.63 -2.83 1.15
N GLU A 376 -33.73 -3.26 2.40
CA GLU A 376 -34.79 -2.83 3.32
C GLU A 376 -34.62 -1.37 3.76
N PHE A 377 -33.41 -0.81 3.62
CA PHE A 377 -33.04 0.55 4.05
C PHE A 377 -32.51 1.40 2.88
N PRO A 378 -33.38 2.03 2.06
CA PRO A 378 -33.00 2.67 0.80
C PRO A 378 -32.03 3.85 0.96
N VAL A 379 -32.08 4.57 2.09
CA VAL A 379 -31.18 5.70 2.37
C VAL A 379 -29.75 5.20 2.61
N CYS A 380 -29.57 4.24 3.50
CA CYS A 380 -28.28 3.61 3.77
C CYS A 380 -27.72 2.94 2.50
N PHE A 381 -28.59 2.33 1.70
CA PHE A 381 -28.18 1.71 0.45
C PHE A 381 -27.66 2.71 -0.58
N LYS A 382 -28.23 3.91 -0.65
CA LYS A 382 -27.72 4.98 -1.51
C LYS A 382 -26.31 5.42 -1.09
N TYR A 383 -26.07 5.61 0.20
CA TYR A 383 -24.74 5.95 0.73
C TYR A 383 -23.72 4.84 0.51
N TYR A 384 -24.15 3.58 0.58
CA TYR A 384 -23.31 2.44 0.25
C TYR A 384 -22.95 2.41 -1.25
N LYS A 385 -23.93 2.67 -2.14
CA LYS A 385 -23.68 2.80 -3.59
C LYS A 385 -22.69 3.92 -3.92
N THR A 386 -22.74 5.07 -3.23
CA THR A 386 -21.77 6.15 -3.47
C THR A 386 -20.38 5.79 -2.97
N TYR A 387 -20.28 5.14 -1.81
CA TYR A 387 -19.01 4.66 -1.27
C TYR A 387 -18.34 3.62 -2.18
N LEU A 388 -19.10 2.65 -2.68
CA LEU A 388 -18.56 1.64 -3.61
C LEU A 388 -18.05 2.24 -4.92
N LYS A 389 -18.68 3.31 -5.43
CA LYS A 389 -18.21 4.01 -6.63
C LYS A 389 -16.82 4.64 -6.44
N GLU A 390 -16.44 5.00 -5.22
CA GLU A 390 -15.16 5.63 -4.92
C GLU A 390 -14.05 4.62 -4.59
N GLU A 391 -14.38 3.53 -3.91
CA GLU A 391 -13.37 2.55 -3.48
C GLU A 391 -13.18 1.37 -4.42
N ASN A 392 -14.25 0.78 -4.97
CA ASN A 392 -14.19 -0.49 -5.71
C ASN A 392 -15.28 -0.57 -6.78
N GLU A 393 -14.92 -0.25 -8.03
CA GLU A 393 -15.85 -0.24 -9.16
C GLU A 393 -16.43 -1.63 -9.48
N ASP A 394 -15.63 -2.71 -9.36
CA ASP A 394 -16.09 -4.08 -9.58
C ASP A 394 -17.18 -4.51 -8.58
N MET A 395 -17.01 -4.10 -7.32
CA MET A 395 -18.01 -4.37 -6.28
C MET A 395 -19.28 -3.55 -6.50
N ALA A 396 -19.16 -2.34 -7.05
CA ALA A 396 -20.30 -1.53 -7.47
C ALA A 396 -21.07 -2.20 -8.63
N HIS A 397 -20.36 -2.84 -9.57
CA HIS A 397 -20.97 -3.61 -10.65
C HIS A 397 -21.78 -4.80 -10.13
N CYS A 398 -21.21 -5.64 -9.25
CA CYS A 398 -21.94 -6.78 -8.67
C CYS A 398 -23.21 -6.33 -7.93
N VAL A 399 -23.16 -5.22 -7.20
CA VAL A 399 -24.36 -4.66 -6.53
C VAL A 399 -25.38 -4.12 -7.56
N ALA A 400 -24.93 -3.57 -8.68
CA ALA A 400 -25.81 -3.13 -9.76
C ALA A 400 -26.49 -4.32 -10.46
N GLU A 401 -25.78 -5.45 -10.65
CA GLU A 401 -26.34 -6.71 -11.14
C GLU A 401 -27.39 -7.28 -10.19
N GLU A 402 -27.10 -7.34 -8.88
CA GLU A 402 -28.03 -7.84 -7.87
C GLU A 402 -29.30 -6.98 -7.70
N THR A 403 -29.24 -5.69 -8.08
CA THR A 403 -30.35 -4.74 -7.90
C THR A 403 -31.16 -4.47 -9.16
N ASP A 404 -30.87 -5.16 -10.26
CA ASP A 404 -31.45 -4.90 -11.58
C ASP A 404 -31.31 -3.42 -12.01
N ASP A 405 -30.24 -2.75 -11.58
CA ASP A 405 -29.94 -1.35 -11.92
C ASP A 405 -29.26 -1.30 -13.29
N PHE A 406 -30.04 -1.57 -14.33
CA PHE A 406 -29.55 -1.71 -15.70
C PHE A 406 -28.82 -0.47 -16.24
N PHE A 407 -29.15 0.73 -15.74
CA PHE A 407 -28.49 1.96 -16.15
C PHE A 407 -27.04 2.01 -15.66
N ASN A 408 -26.78 1.71 -14.38
CA ASN A 408 -25.42 1.69 -13.85
C ASN A 408 -24.60 0.52 -14.41
N GLN A 409 -25.22 -0.63 -14.71
CA GLN A 409 -24.57 -1.73 -15.45
C GLN A 409 -24.13 -1.28 -16.86
N ALA A 410 -24.99 -0.56 -17.58
CA ALA A 410 -24.67 -0.05 -18.91
C ALA A 410 -23.48 0.93 -18.87
N LEU A 411 -23.43 1.82 -17.87
CA LEU A 411 -22.32 2.75 -17.67
C LEU A 411 -21.00 2.04 -17.36
N PHE A 412 -21.03 0.98 -16.57
CA PHE A 412 -19.84 0.18 -16.27
C PHE A 412 -19.31 -0.50 -17.53
N ASN A 413 -20.17 -1.19 -18.28
CA ASN A 413 -19.81 -1.82 -19.55
C ASN A 413 -19.28 -0.81 -20.58
N LEU A 414 -19.80 0.43 -20.59
CA LEU A 414 -19.28 1.51 -21.42
C LEU A 414 -17.86 1.93 -21.02
N LYS A 415 -17.61 2.00 -19.70
CA LYS A 415 -16.30 2.36 -19.17
C LYS A 415 -15.27 1.29 -19.49
N GLU A 416 -15.60 0.02 -19.28
CA GLU A 416 -14.75 -1.10 -19.69
C GLU A 416 -14.50 -1.09 -21.21
N ALA A 417 -15.52 -0.78 -22.02
CA ALA A 417 -15.35 -0.66 -23.47
C ALA A 417 -14.45 0.52 -23.88
N SER A 418 -14.38 1.60 -23.09
CA SER A 418 -13.43 2.71 -23.33
C SER A 418 -12.01 2.39 -22.86
N ASP A 419 -11.86 1.59 -21.81
CA ASP A 419 -10.55 1.20 -21.27
C ASP A 419 -9.93 0.02 -22.05
N ALA A 420 -10.74 -0.76 -22.77
CA ALA A 420 -10.29 -1.84 -23.65
C ALA A 420 -9.32 -1.35 -24.73
N THR A 421 -8.33 -2.19 -25.06
CA THR A 421 -7.29 -1.81 -26.02
C THR A 421 -7.82 -1.70 -27.45
N ILE A 422 -7.23 -0.81 -28.25
CA ILE A 422 -7.60 -0.55 -29.66
C ILE A 422 -7.55 -1.82 -30.52
N PHE A 423 -6.80 -2.84 -30.10
CA PHE A 423 -6.60 -4.10 -30.84
C PHE A 423 -7.69 -5.16 -30.57
N GLU A 424 -8.49 -5.02 -29.50
CA GLU A 424 -9.48 -6.01 -29.05
C GLU A 424 -10.91 -5.64 -29.49
N VAL A 425 -11.09 -5.38 -30.78
CA VAL A 425 -12.34 -4.85 -31.34
C VAL A 425 -13.54 -5.79 -31.11
N ASN A 426 -13.32 -7.12 -31.12
CA ASN A 426 -14.39 -8.10 -30.90
C ASN A 426 -14.91 -8.09 -29.45
N GLU A 427 -14.02 -7.90 -28.48
CA GLU A 427 -14.38 -7.81 -27.07
C GLU A 427 -15.16 -6.52 -26.79
N LYS A 428 -14.66 -5.40 -27.35
CA LYS A 428 -15.34 -4.10 -27.30
C LYS A 428 -16.73 -4.14 -27.94
N LEU A 429 -16.89 -4.81 -29.08
CA LEU A 429 -18.19 -5.04 -29.70
C LEU A 429 -19.11 -5.86 -28.78
N GLY A 430 -18.58 -6.89 -28.11
CA GLY A 430 -19.31 -7.67 -27.11
C GLY A 430 -19.82 -6.81 -25.95
N LEU A 431 -18.95 -5.97 -25.37
CA LEU A 431 -19.30 -5.07 -24.27
C LEU A 431 -20.36 -4.03 -24.69
N LEU A 432 -20.19 -3.40 -25.85
CA LEU A 432 -21.15 -2.41 -26.35
C LEU A 432 -22.51 -3.03 -26.71
N THR A 433 -22.55 -4.29 -27.17
CA THR A 433 -23.82 -5.00 -27.34
C THR A 433 -24.50 -5.26 -26.00
N LYS A 434 -23.77 -5.65 -24.96
CA LYS A 434 -24.32 -5.78 -23.60
C LYS A 434 -24.85 -4.44 -23.08
N THR A 435 -24.11 -3.35 -23.29
CA THR A 435 -24.57 -1.98 -22.98
C THR A 435 -25.90 -1.64 -23.65
N GLU A 436 -26.06 -1.95 -24.94
CA GLU A 436 -27.31 -1.74 -25.67
C GLU A 436 -28.47 -2.51 -25.03
N GLU A 437 -28.24 -3.78 -24.65
CA GLU A 437 -29.24 -4.60 -23.96
C GLU A 437 -29.60 -4.05 -22.59
N CYS A 438 -28.62 -3.58 -21.82
CA CYS A 438 -28.84 -2.93 -20.54
C CYS A 438 -29.68 -1.64 -20.69
N PHE A 439 -29.38 -0.76 -21.66
CA PHE A 439 -30.20 0.44 -21.89
C PHE A 439 -31.62 0.12 -22.39
N ARG A 440 -31.77 -0.95 -23.18
CA ARG A 440 -33.09 -1.47 -23.57
C ARG A 440 -33.89 -1.93 -22.35
N ASN A 441 -33.25 -2.62 -21.42
CA ASN A 441 -33.88 -3.06 -20.17
C ASN A 441 -34.19 -1.88 -19.23
N ALA A 442 -33.35 -0.84 -19.25
CA ALA A 442 -33.56 0.42 -18.53
C ALA A 442 -34.69 1.30 -19.12
N LYS A 443 -35.15 1.00 -20.34
CA LYS A 443 -36.16 1.76 -21.11
C LYS A 443 -35.71 3.17 -21.52
N ASP A 444 -34.41 3.40 -21.67
CA ASP A 444 -33.85 4.67 -22.16
C ASP A 444 -33.67 4.65 -23.68
N GLU A 445 -34.66 5.15 -24.43
CA GLU A 445 -34.66 5.13 -25.91
C GLU A 445 -33.47 5.88 -26.52
N PHE A 446 -33.05 6.99 -25.90
CA PHE A 446 -31.94 7.81 -26.40
C PHE A 446 -30.60 7.05 -26.32
N PHE A 447 -30.23 6.57 -25.13
CA PHE A 447 -28.97 5.87 -24.91
C PHE A 447 -28.92 4.54 -25.66
N GLN A 448 -30.05 3.84 -25.76
CA GLN A 448 -30.16 2.65 -26.59
C GLN A 448 -29.84 2.96 -28.07
N SER A 449 -30.43 4.01 -28.64
CA SER A 449 -30.16 4.39 -30.03
C SER A 449 -28.69 4.75 -30.25
N GLN A 450 -28.08 5.50 -29.32
CA GLN A 450 -26.67 5.89 -29.41
C GLN A 450 -25.73 4.68 -29.30
N ALA A 451 -25.99 3.75 -28.38
CA ALA A 451 -25.20 2.52 -28.24
C ALA A 451 -25.32 1.65 -29.49
N ALA A 452 -26.53 1.48 -30.02
CA ALA A 452 -26.77 0.71 -31.25
C ALA A 452 -26.05 1.33 -32.45
N ASP A 453 -26.01 2.65 -32.57
CA ASP A 453 -25.30 3.34 -33.66
C ASP A 453 -23.79 3.22 -33.49
N ASN A 454 -23.25 3.25 -32.26
CA ASN A 454 -21.83 3.02 -32.01
C ASN A 454 -21.39 1.58 -32.40
N VAL A 455 -22.21 0.57 -32.06
CA VAL A 455 -21.98 -0.82 -32.48
C VAL A 455 -21.97 -0.95 -34.00
N LYS A 456 -22.90 -0.29 -34.70
CA LYS A 456 -22.94 -0.28 -36.17
C LYS A 456 -21.71 0.40 -36.77
N LEU A 457 -21.27 1.53 -36.19
CA LEU A 457 -20.10 2.27 -36.66
C LEU A 457 -18.84 1.42 -36.56
N LEU A 458 -18.59 0.80 -35.42
CA LEU A 458 -17.41 -0.05 -35.22
C LEU A 458 -17.40 -1.25 -36.18
N LYS A 459 -18.55 -1.93 -36.38
CA LYS A 459 -18.65 -3.02 -37.38
C LYS A 459 -18.32 -2.54 -38.78
N THR A 460 -18.73 -1.33 -39.13
CA THR A 460 -18.46 -0.75 -40.46
C THR A 460 -16.99 -0.33 -40.59
N GLN A 461 -16.40 0.23 -39.54
CA GLN A 461 -14.97 0.59 -39.51
C GLN A 461 -14.09 -0.64 -39.70
N VAL A 462 -14.37 -1.76 -39.01
CA VAL A 462 -13.63 -3.02 -39.21
C VAL A 462 -13.64 -3.45 -40.68
N HIS A 463 -14.80 -3.39 -41.33
CA HIS A 463 -14.90 -3.72 -42.76
C HIS A 463 -14.12 -2.74 -43.66
N LEU A 464 -14.07 -1.45 -43.31
CA LEU A 464 -13.28 -0.44 -44.01
C LEU A 464 -11.78 -0.64 -43.81
N GLU A 465 -11.33 -1.05 -42.62
CA GLU A 465 -9.93 -1.40 -42.36
C GLU A 465 -9.47 -2.59 -43.20
N GLU A 466 -10.30 -3.64 -43.30
CA GLU A 466 -10.01 -4.80 -44.16
C GLU A 466 -9.87 -4.41 -45.63
N ARG A 467 -10.71 -3.50 -46.11
CA ARG A 467 -10.75 -3.09 -47.52
C ARG A 467 -9.63 -2.11 -47.90
N PHE A 468 -9.30 -1.16 -47.03
CA PHE A 468 -8.38 -0.07 -47.33
C PHE A 468 -7.02 -0.19 -46.61
N SER A 469 -6.87 -1.13 -45.67
CA SER A 469 -5.65 -1.34 -44.86
C SER A 469 -5.18 -0.08 -44.11
N VAL A 470 -6.14 0.75 -43.67
CA VAL A 470 -5.90 1.97 -42.88
C VAL A 470 -6.68 1.86 -41.57
N PRO A 471 -6.12 2.32 -40.43
CA PRO A 471 -6.83 2.29 -39.15
C PRO A 471 -8.01 3.28 -39.13
N PHE A 472 -9.22 2.75 -38.99
CA PHE A 472 -10.49 3.48 -38.83
C PHE A 472 -11.15 3.24 -37.48
N VAL A 473 -10.79 2.18 -36.77
CA VAL A 473 -11.39 1.82 -35.48
C VAL A 473 -11.16 2.95 -34.47
N GLU A 474 -12.21 3.30 -33.72
CA GLU A 474 -12.31 4.42 -32.78
C GLU A 474 -12.32 5.83 -33.37
N CYS A 475 -12.22 5.98 -34.70
CA CYS A 475 -12.41 7.29 -35.31
C CYS A 475 -13.88 7.73 -35.16
N SER A 476 -14.11 9.03 -35.04
CA SER A 476 -15.48 9.53 -35.07
C SER A 476 -16.13 9.26 -36.45
N LEU A 477 -17.46 9.20 -36.51
CA LEU A 477 -18.19 9.11 -37.79
C LEU A 477 -17.74 10.23 -38.75
N ARG A 478 -17.49 11.42 -38.21
CA ARG A 478 -16.98 12.58 -38.96
C ARG A 478 -15.63 12.30 -39.59
N ASP A 479 -14.67 11.82 -38.82
CA ASP A 479 -13.30 11.61 -39.29
C ASP A 479 -13.24 10.45 -40.30
N THR A 480 -14.04 9.41 -40.07
CA THR A 480 -14.21 8.28 -41.00
C THR A 480 -14.74 8.77 -42.35
N VAL A 481 -15.81 9.57 -42.35
CA VAL A 481 -16.40 10.14 -43.58
C VAL A 481 -15.43 11.11 -44.28
N ARG A 482 -14.73 11.96 -43.52
CA ARG A 482 -13.75 12.91 -44.08
C ARG A 482 -12.59 12.19 -44.76
N TRP A 483 -12.09 11.11 -44.17
CA TRP A 483 -11.04 10.28 -44.79
C TRP A 483 -11.54 9.66 -46.10
N LEU A 484 -12.75 9.09 -46.12
CA LEU A 484 -13.32 8.48 -47.33
C LEU A 484 -13.47 9.50 -48.47
N LEU A 485 -13.90 10.73 -48.14
CA LEU A 485 -14.06 11.81 -49.11
C LEU A 485 -12.71 12.33 -49.63
N THR A 486 -11.69 12.43 -48.77
CA THR A 486 -10.33 12.86 -49.15
C THR A 486 -9.69 11.86 -50.14
N ASN A 487 -9.97 10.57 -49.98
CA ASN A 487 -9.44 9.51 -50.84
C ASN A 487 -10.33 9.19 -52.06
N GLY A 488 -11.39 9.97 -52.31
CA GLY A 488 -12.23 9.85 -53.51
C GLY A 488 -13.29 8.74 -53.46
N GLU A 489 -13.49 8.07 -52.32
CA GLU A 489 -14.46 6.98 -52.13
C GLU A 489 -15.86 7.51 -51.80
N GLN A 490 -16.41 8.32 -52.71
CA GLN A 490 -17.69 9.02 -52.54
C GLN A 490 -18.87 8.04 -52.34
N LYS A 491 -18.83 6.86 -52.97
CA LYS A 491 -19.92 5.88 -52.89
C LYS A 491 -20.06 5.29 -51.48
N GLU A 492 -18.96 5.04 -50.78
CA GLU A 492 -18.99 4.51 -49.41
C GLU A 492 -19.37 5.61 -48.40
N ALA A 493 -18.90 6.84 -48.62
CA ALA A 493 -19.33 8.00 -47.82
C ALA A 493 -20.86 8.25 -47.93
N GLU A 494 -21.43 8.10 -49.13
CA GLU A 494 -22.87 8.27 -49.36
C GLU A 494 -23.71 7.13 -48.73
N LYS A 495 -23.15 5.91 -48.63
CA LYS A 495 -23.78 4.80 -47.90
C LYS A 495 -23.82 5.08 -46.40
N LEU A 496 -22.69 5.48 -45.80
CA LEU A 496 -22.63 5.87 -44.39
C LEU A 496 -23.61 7.00 -44.07
N ARG A 497 -23.73 8.00 -44.94
CA ARG A 497 -24.70 9.09 -44.79
C ARG A 497 -26.14 8.57 -44.68
N LYS A 498 -26.54 7.63 -45.54
CA LYS A 498 -27.90 7.05 -45.55
C LYS A 498 -28.14 6.15 -44.35
N GLU A 499 -27.15 5.35 -43.96
CA GLU A 499 -27.25 4.40 -42.85
C GLU A 499 -27.36 5.10 -41.48
N PHE A 500 -26.55 6.13 -41.24
CA PHE A 500 -26.53 6.90 -39.99
C PHE A 500 -27.52 8.07 -39.97
N LYS A 501 -28.33 8.25 -41.03
CA LYS A 501 -29.31 9.34 -41.17
C LYS A 501 -28.71 10.71 -40.80
N ILE A 502 -27.48 10.98 -41.24
CA ILE A 502 -26.82 12.26 -41.00
C ILE A 502 -27.72 13.34 -41.61
N SER A 503 -28.17 14.30 -40.79
CA SER A 503 -29.26 15.20 -41.17
C SER A 503 -28.96 15.97 -42.45
N ASP A 504 -29.85 15.85 -43.43
CA ASP A 504 -29.95 16.72 -44.61
C ASP A 504 -30.81 17.96 -44.34
N GLN A 505 -31.15 18.20 -43.07
CA GLN A 505 -32.34 18.97 -42.72
C GLN A 505 -32.08 20.48 -42.86
N GLN A 506 -32.74 21.03 -43.88
CA GLN A 506 -32.79 22.44 -44.24
C GLN A 506 -33.46 23.28 -43.14
N TYR A 507 -32.71 23.72 -42.15
CA TYR A 507 -33.11 24.86 -41.31
C TYR A 507 -31.88 25.72 -40.98
N ILE A 508 -31.70 26.77 -41.79
CA ILE A 508 -31.24 28.17 -41.56
C ILE A 508 -30.11 28.48 -40.54
N THR A 509 -29.49 27.52 -39.87
CA THR A 509 -28.31 27.73 -39.02
C THR A 509 -27.26 26.67 -39.31
N VAL A 510 -26.00 27.12 -39.32
CA VAL A 510 -24.75 26.44 -39.76
C VAL A 510 -24.52 25.05 -39.11
N SER A 511 -25.34 24.64 -38.13
CA SER A 511 -25.20 23.41 -37.35
C SER A 511 -25.85 22.13 -37.93
N PHE A 512 -26.69 22.19 -38.97
CA PHE A 512 -27.52 21.05 -39.38
C PHE A 512 -27.27 20.43 -40.78
N CYS A 513 -26.28 20.91 -41.55
CA CYS A 513 -25.86 20.28 -42.83
C CYS A 513 -24.41 19.76 -42.75
N GLN A 514 -24.15 18.89 -41.77
CA GLN A 514 -22.80 18.49 -41.37
C GLN A 514 -22.06 17.67 -42.45
N TYR A 515 -22.76 16.80 -43.17
CA TYR A 515 -22.15 15.99 -44.23
C TYR A 515 -21.51 16.85 -45.32
N TRP A 516 -22.29 17.78 -45.88
CA TRP A 516 -21.82 18.65 -46.94
C TRP A 516 -20.69 19.58 -46.47
N TRP A 517 -20.71 20.01 -45.20
CA TRP A 517 -19.62 20.81 -44.64
C TRP A 517 -18.33 19.98 -44.57
N TRP A 518 -18.42 18.72 -44.14
CA TRP A 518 -17.28 17.80 -44.16
C TRP A 518 -16.80 17.51 -45.59
N THR A 519 -17.70 17.45 -46.57
CA THR A 519 -17.35 17.30 -48.00
C THR A 519 -16.55 18.49 -48.51
N ILE A 520 -16.99 19.71 -48.24
CA ILE A 520 -16.26 20.91 -48.69
C ILE A 520 -14.90 20.98 -47.99
N GLN A 521 -14.83 20.67 -46.69
CA GLN A 521 -13.56 20.60 -45.95
C GLN A 521 -12.61 19.55 -46.54
N ALA A 522 -13.10 18.32 -46.75
CA ALA A 522 -12.31 17.22 -47.31
C ALA A 522 -11.81 17.53 -48.73
N TYR A 523 -12.66 18.06 -49.60
CA TYR A 523 -12.27 18.41 -50.98
C TYR A 523 -11.31 19.59 -51.04
N GLY A 524 -11.45 20.56 -50.13
CA GLY A 524 -10.48 21.65 -49.98
C GLY A 524 -9.11 21.13 -49.54
N ASP A 525 -9.08 20.24 -48.53
CA ASP A 525 -7.83 19.64 -48.05
C ASP A 525 -7.16 18.72 -49.09
N ALA A 526 -7.96 18.01 -49.90
CA ALA A 526 -7.49 17.12 -50.97
C ALA A 526 -7.10 17.87 -52.26
N GLY A 527 -7.48 19.15 -52.40
CA GLY A 527 -7.24 19.94 -53.60
C GLY A 527 -8.14 19.62 -54.80
N TYR A 528 -9.31 19.02 -54.59
CA TYR A 528 -10.28 18.70 -55.65
C TYR A 528 -11.10 19.93 -56.08
N TRP A 529 -10.42 20.96 -56.60
CA TRP A 529 -11.02 22.26 -56.92
C TRP A 529 -12.12 22.21 -57.98
N LYS A 530 -11.98 21.34 -58.99
CA LYS A 530 -12.98 21.19 -60.07
C LYS A 530 -14.30 20.63 -59.56
N GLU A 531 -14.23 19.64 -58.68
CA GLU A 531 -15.41 19.00 -58.08
C GLU A 531 -16.11 19.94 -57.11
N LEU A 532 -15.33 20.76 -56.39
CA LEU A 532 -15.84 21.81 -55.50
C LEU A 532 -16.53 22.94 -56.30
N GLU A 533 -15.96 23.33 -57.44
CA GLU A 533 -16.54 24.32 -58.37
C GLU A 533 -17.85 23.81 -59.01
N ASP A 534 -17.88 22.54 -59.44
CA ASP A 534 -19.08 21.91 -59.98
C ASP A 534 -20.17 21.75 -58.91
N PHE A 535 -19.78 21.45 -57.68
CA PHE A 535 -20.68 21.44 -56.52
C PHE A 535 -21.26 22.84 -56.26
N ALA A 536 -20.46 23.90 -56.36
CA ALA A 536 -20.90 25.30 -56.21
C ALA A 536 -21.75 25.84 -57.39
N LYS A 537 -21.72 25.20 -58.56
CA LYS A 537 -22.56 25.54 -59.72
C LYS A 537 -23.98 24.98 -59.61
N THR A 538 -24.23 24.02 -58.72
CA THR A 538 -25.59 23.50 -58.50
C THR A 538 -26.51 24.58 -57.93
N LYS A 539 -27.74 24.69 -58.49
CA LYS A 539 -28.60 25.88 -58.33
C LYS A 539 -29.04 26.20 -56.88
N LYS A 540 -28.94 25.25 -55.94
CA LYS A 540 -29.22 25.44 -54.51
C LYS A 540 -28.29 24.56 -53.67
N SER A 541 -27.18 25.12 -53.21
CA SER A 541 -26.34 24.45 -52.19
C SER A 541 -27.13 24.34 -50.87
N PRO A 542 -27.20 23.14 -50.24
CA PRO A 542 -27.93 22.92 -49.00
C PRO A 542 -27.36 23.65 -47.77
N ILE A 543 -26.10 24.09 -47.80
CA ILE A 543 -25.42 24.82 -46.69
C ILE A 543 -25.26 26.33 -46.96
N GLY A 544 -25.68 26.82 -48.13
CA GLY A 544 -25.29 28.14 -48.62
C GLY A 544 -23.87 28.15 -49.22
N TYR A 545 -23.39 29.35 -49.57
CA TYR A 545 -22.11 29.53 -50.29
C TYR A 545 -20.97 30.04 -49.40
N LEU A 546 -21.25 30.49 -48.17
CA LEU A 546 -20.25 31.00 -47.23
C LEU A 546 -19.16 29.95 -46.89
N PRO A 547 -19.50 28.68 -46.61
CA PRO A 547 -18.52 27.61 -46.43
C PRO A 547 -17.48 27.44 -47.54
N PHE A 548 -17.91 27.63 -48.79
CA PHE A 548 -17.05 27.49 -49.95
C PHE A 548 -16.01 28.60 -49.97
N VAL A 549 -16.45 29.83 -49.72
CA VAL A 549 -15.58 31.01 -49.70
C VAL A 549 -14.54 30.89 -48.60
N GLU A 550 -14.91 30.48 -47.38
CA GLU A 550 -13.96 30.30 -46.27
C GLU A 550 -12.85 29.27 -46.60
N ILE A 551 -13.21 28.17 -47.26
CA ILE A 551 -12.26 27.11 -47.61
C ILE A 551 -11.38 27.51 -48.79
N PHE A 552 -11.94 28.19 -49.81
CA PHE A 552 -11.13 28.76 -50.90
C PHE A 552 -10.14 29.81 -50.40
N CYS A 553 -10.54 30.65 -49.44
CA CYS A 553 -9.65 31.64 -48.81
C CYS A 553 -8.55 30.98 -47.99
N LYS A 554 -8.84 29.88 -47.31
CA LYS A 554 -7.85 29.14 -46.50
C LYS A 554 -6.70 28.58 -47.36
N TYR A 555 -6.98 28.24 -48.61
CA TYR A 555 -6.02 27.64 -49.55
C TYR A 555 -5.58 28.59 -50.67
N ASP A 556 -5.67 29.90 -50.44
CA ASP A 556 -5.24 30.99 -51.34
C ASP A 556 -5.85 30.97 -52.76
N GLN A 557 -7.07 30.41 -52.91
CA GLN A 557 -7.84 30.41 -54.17
C GLN A 557 -8.79 31.62 -54.24
N THR A 558 -8.23 32.83 -54.27
CA THR A 558 -8.99 34.10 -54.24
C THR A 558 -9.92 34.29 -55.43
N ALA A 559 -9.49 33.88 -56.64
CA ALA A 559 -10.29 34.02 -57.86
C ALA A 559 -11.59 33.18 -57.85
N LEU A 560 -11.56 31.99 -57.24
CA LEU A 560 -12.74 31.12 -57.11
C LEU A 560 -13.68 31.64 -56.01
N ALA A 561 -13.12 32.20 -54.93
CA ALA A 561 -13.89 32.84 -53.86
C ALA A 561 -14.67 34.08 -54.36
N GLU A 562 -14.03 34.95 -55.14
CA GLU A 562 -14.66 36.16 -55.72
C GLU A 562 -15.83 35.81 -56.64
N SER A 563 -15.73 34.71 -57.39
CA SER A 563 -16.81 34.26 -58.29
C SER A 563 -18.11 33.88 -57.57
N LEU A 564 -18.05 33.57 -56.27
CA LEU A 564 -19.18 33.15 -55.45
C LEU A 564 -19.79 34.28 -54.61
N MET A 565 -19.13 35.43 -54.52
CA MET A 565 -19.61 36.64 -53.83
C MET A 565 -21.00 37.17 -54.27
N PRO A 566 -21.39 37.09 -55.56
CA PRO A 566 -22.72 37.56 -55.99
C PRO A 566 -23.86 36.71 -55.43
N LYS A 567 -23.59 35.46 -55.05
CA LYS A 567 -24.59 34.47 -54.64
C LYS A 567 -24.87 34.45 -53.12
N LEU A 568 -24.10 35.20 -52.33
CA LEU A 568 -24.23 35.26 -50.86
C LEU A 568 -25.32 36.24 -50.41
N SER A 569 -25.88 36.02 -49.22
CA SER A 569 -26.75 37.00 -48.55
C SER A 569 -25.95 38.16 -47.93
N GLN A 570 -26.57 39.32 -47.66
CA GLN A 570 -25.85 40.54 -47.22
C GLN A 570 -25.08 40.40 -45.89
N THR A 571 -25.55 39.54 -44.98
CA THR A 571 -24.87 39.24 -43.71
C THR A 571 -23.70 38.28 -43.91
N GLU A 572 -23.86 37.27 -44.77
CA GLU A 572 -22.79 36.32 -45.13
C GLU A 572 -21.68 36.98 -45.97
N LYS A 573 -22.02 38.02 -46.76
CA LYS A 573 -21.03 38.80 -47.52
C LYS A 573 -20.03 39.49 -46.60
N LEU A 574 -20.48 40.02 -45.46
CA LEU A 574 -19.60 40.67 -44.50
C LEU A 574 -18.58 39.68 -43.94
N THR A 575 -19.03 38.49 -43.51
CA THR A 575 -18.15 37.43 -42.99
C THR A 575 -17.22 36.87 -44.07
N ALA A 576 -17.71 36.73 -45.31
CA ALA A 576 -16.91 36.29 -46.45
C ALA A 576 -15.81 37.29 -46.83
N LEU A 577 -16.09 38.60 -46.82
CA LEU A 577 -15.10 39.65 -47.11
C LEU A 577 -14.01 39.72 -46.05
N ILE A 578 -14.38 39.49 -44.78
CA ILE A 578 -13.41 39.36 -43.67
C ILE A 578 -12.50 38.15 -43.89
N ALA A 579 -13.06 37.02 -44.37
CA ALA A 579 -12.27 35.83 -44.68
C ALA A 579 -11.34 35.99 -45.90
N MET A 580 -11.78 36.74 -46.93
CA MET A 580 -10.98 37.09 -48.12
C MET A 580 -9.89 38.14 -47.85
N ARG A 581 -9.79 38.67 -46.62
CA ARG A 581 -8.88 39.77 -46.21
C ARG A 581 -9.12 41.09 -46.95
N CYS A 582 -10.29 41.29 -47.55
CA CYS A 582 -10.69 42.55 -48.16
C CYS A 582 -11.31 43.48 -47.09
N TYR A 583 -10.48 43.96 -46.16
CA TYR A 583 -10.95 44.69 -44.97
C TYR A 583 -11.58 46.06 -45.31
N SER A 584 -11.10 46.73 -46.35
CA SER A 584 -11.63 48.01 -46.83
C SER A 584 -13.09 47.94 -47.25
N GLU A 585 -13.50 46.86 -47.92
CA GLU A 585 -14.89 46.66 -48.37
C GLU A 585 -15.77 46.07 -47.28
N ALA A 586 -15.21 45.18 -46.45
CA ALA A 586 -15.89 44.66 -45.26
C ALA A 586 -16.27 45.79 -44.28
N ALA A 587 -15.36 46.74 -44.05
CA ALA A 587 -15.58 47.89 -43.17
C ALA A 587 -16.70 48.81 -43.65
N ARG A 588 -16.84 49.02 -44.97
CA ARG A 588 -17.95 49.79 -45.55
C ARG A 588 -19.29 49.09 -45.35
N LEU A 589 -19.34 47.78 -45.55
CA LEU A 589 -20.58 47.01 -45.33
C LEU A 589 -20.94 46.90 -43.84
N ALA A 590 -19.97 46.77 -42.94
CA ALA A 590 -20.20 46.85 -41.49
C ALA A 590 -20.72 48.22 -41.08
N PHE A 591 -20.21 49.28 -41.71
CA PHE A 591 -20.67 50.65 -41.51
C PHE A 591 -22.13 50.84 -41.92
N ASP A 592 -22.49 50.36 -43.12
CA ASP A 592 -23.85 50.42 -43.64
C ASP A 592 -24.84 49.60 -42.80
N GLN A 593 -24.39 48.47 -42.22
CA GLN A 593 -25.19 47.60 -41.35
C GLN A 593 -25.25 48.08 -39.88
N ARG A 594 -24.49 49.12 -39.49
CA ARG A 594 -24.35 49.61 -38.11
C ARG A 594 -23.88 48.55 -37.10
N ASP A 595 -23.09 47.58 -37.54
CA ASP A 595 -22.58 46.50 -36.68
C ASP A 595 -21.22 46.86 -36.06
N VAL A 596 -21.27 47.40 -34.83
CA VAL A 596 -20.08 47.81 -34.05
C VAL A 596 -19.18 46.62 -33.72
N PHE A 597 -19.74 45.43 -33.51
CA PHE A 597 -18.98 44.24 -33.12
C PHE A 597 -18.17 43.69 -34.30
N ALA A 598 -18.78 43.61 -35.48
CA ALA A 598 -18.07 43.23 -36.69
C ALA A 598 -16.95 44.23 -37.04
N MET A 599 -17.20 45.53 -36.85
CA MET A 599 -16.21 46.59 -37.09
C MET A 599 -14.99 46.48 -36.17
N ASN A 600 -15.22 46.23 -34.88
CA ASN A 600 -14.13 46.02 -33.91
C ASN A 600 -13.34 44.74 -34.19
N ARG A 601 -13.99 43.68 -34.70
CA ARG A 601 -13.33 42.44 -35.16
C ARG A 601 -12.47 42.67 -36.41
N ILE A 602 -12.91 43.51 -37.34
CA ILE A 602 -12.11 43.87 -38.52
C ILE A 602 -10.85 44.63 -38.09
N VAL A 603 -11.00 45.63 -37.20
CA VAL A 603 -9.87 46.42 -36.69
C VAL A 603 -8.84 45.56 -35.93
N SER A 604 -9.28 44.54 -35.19
CA SER A 604 -8.35 43.65 -34.48
C SER A 604 -7.63 42.65 -35.38
N LEU A 605 -8.24 42.27 -36.51
CA LEU A 605 -7.65 41.34 -37.49
C LEU A 605 -6.62 42.01 -38.41
N ILE A 606 -6.71 43.34 -38.60
CA ILE A 606 -5.69 44.11 -39.28
C ILE A 606 -4.48 44.23 -38.34
N GLY A 607 -3.47 43.39 -38.57
CA GLY A 607 -2.15 43.57 -37.96
C GLY A 607 -1.48 44.85 -38.47
N SER A 608 -0.48 45.36 -37.74
CA SER A 608 0.20 46.65 -37.95
C SER A 608 0.97 46.82 -39.29
N LEU A 609 0.71 45.98 -40.29
CA LEU A 609 1.46 45.87 -41.54
C LEU A 609 0.87 46.72 -42.68
N ASP A 610 -0.46 46.94 -42.72
CA ASP A 610 -1.12 47.76 -43.75
C ASP A 610 -1.68 49.07 -43.17
N ARG A 611 -0.82 50.07 -42.97
CA ARG A 611 -1.18 51.38 -42.35
C ARG A 611 -2.31 52.11 -43.09
N ASP A 612 -2.31 52.07 -44.43
CA ASP A 612 -3.27 52.83 -45.24
C ASP A 612 -4.69 52.26 -45.20
N GLU A 613 -4.83 50.94 -45.08
CA GLU A 613 -6.14 50.30 -44.91
C GLU A 613 -6.63 50.44 -43.47
N PHE A 614 -5.72 50.33 -42.49
CA PHE A 614 -6.02 50.52 -41.08
C PHE A 614 -6.56 51.91 -40.77
N GLU A 615 -5.95 52.97 -41.31
CA GLU A 615 -6.43 54.36 -41.13
C GLU A 615 -7.84 54.57 -41.72
N LYS A 616 -8.11 54.01 -42.90
CA LYS A 616 -9.44 54.08 -43.53
C LYS A 616 -10.49 53.36 -42.70
N VAL A 617 -10.20 52.17 -42.19
CA VAL A 617 -11.13 51.39 -41.36
C VAL A 617 -11.37 52.06 -40.00
N ILE A 618 -10.33 52.61 -39.36
CA ILE A 618 -10.49 53.36 -38.10
C ILE A 618 -11.34 54.62 -38.30
N SER A 619 -11.09 55.37 -39.37
CA SER A 619 -11.88 56.57 -39.65
C SER A 619 -13.38 56.24 -39.81
N LEU A 620 -13.71 55.10 -40.43
CA LEU A 620 -15.08 54.63 -40.58
C LEU A 620 -15.67 54.14 -39.25
N ARG A 621 -14.87 53.53 -38.38
CA ARG A 621 -15.31 53.11 -37.03
C ARG A 621 -15.63 54.31 -36.16
N ASP A 622 -14.76 55.30 -36.14
CA ASP A 622 -14.91 56.49 -35.30
C ASP A 622 -16.13 57.31 -35.77
N GLN A 623 -16.34 57.45 -37.08
CA GLN A 623 -17.56 58.03 -37.65
C GLN A 623 -18.83 57.24 -37.31
N LEU A 624 -18.74 55.93 -37.10
CA LEU A 624 -19.87 55.09 -36.71
C LEU A 624 -20.20 55.24 -35.22
N LEU A 625 -19.16 55.32 -34.37
CA LEU A 625 -19.29 55.58 -32.93
C LEU A 625 -19.83 56.99 -32.64
N GLU A 626 -19.53 57.98 -33.48
CA GLU A 626 -20.10 59.33 -33.38
C GLU A 626 -21.57 59.40 -33.85
N LYS A 627 -22.04 58.46 -34.67
CA LYS A 627 -23.40 58.43 -35.24
C LYS A 627 -24.40 57.57 -34.44
N LEU A 628 -23.92 56.77 -33.49
CA LEU A 628 -24.72 56.01 -32.53
C LEU A 628 -24.95 56.83 -31.27
#